data_AF-A0A9D7KLQ5-F1
#
_entry.id   AF-A0A9D7KLQ5-F1
#
_cell.length_a   1.000
_cell.length_b   1.000
_cell.length_c   1.000
_cell.angle_alpha   90.00
_cell.angle_beta   90.00
_cell.angle_gamma   90.00
#
_symmetry.space_group_name_H-M   'P 1'
#
loop_
_entity.id
_entity.type
_entity.pdbx_description
1 polymer ?
#
loop_
_entity_poly.entity_id
_entity_poly.type
_entity_poly.pdbx_seq_one_letter_code
_entity_poly.pdbx_strand_id
1 'polypeptide(L)'
;MIRALLEAHPYEEPAYDIYPLKSDETLYGQGVTGYLNSEMEESLFLKHISECLNCDALRHSKLTGKQIKKVAVFGGSASEHLEDAINAGCDAFITADVRYHTFQDAENRILLVDAGHFETEVPVLEEMKDGLKIFFAGNGDKTEVYIFDGVSNPVNYYSYLERSPH
;
A
#
# COMPACT_ATOMS: atom_id res chain seq x y z
N MET A 1 12.21 -25.74 16.48
CA MET A 1 11.81 -27.02 15.84
C MET A 1 12.93 -28.06 15.92
N ILE A 2 14.11 -27.84 15.33
CA ILE A 2 15.24 -28.79 15.42
C ILE A 2 15.67 -29.05 16.88
N ARG A 3 15.77 -28.01 17.72
CA ARG A 3 16.05 -28.17 19.15
C ARG A 3 15.06 -29.11 19.86
N ALA A 4 13.76 -28.93 19.62
CA ALA A 4 12.73 -29.77 20.22
C ALA A 4 12.79 -31.22 19.69
N LEU A 5 13.19 -31.42 18.43
CA LEU A 5 13.46 -32.75 17.87
C LEU A 5 14.66 -33.42 18.56
N LEU A 6 15.76 -32.68 18.76
CA LEU A 6 16.95 -33.18 19.45
C LEU A 6 16.67 -33.55 20.92
N GLU A 7 15.84 -32.77 21.62
CA GLU A 7 15.49 -33.02 23.03
C GLU A 7 14.53 -34.20 23.23
N ALA A 8 13.65 -34.47 22.27
CA ALA A 8 12.71 -35.59 22.33
C ALA A 8 13.29 -36.90 21.75
N HIS A 9 14.40 -36.83 21.02
CA HIS A 9 14.97 -37.99 20.37
C HIS A 9 15.83 -38.80 21.35
N PRO A 10 15.64 -40.13 21.46
CA PRO A 10 16.29 -40.96 22.47
C PRO A 10 17.81 -41.20 22.25
N TYR A 11 18.43 -40.59 21.24
CA TYR A 11 19.85 -40.75 20.91
C TYR A 11 20.58 -39.40 20.96
N GLU A 12 21.86 -39.46 21.36
CA GLU A 12 22.73 -38.31 21.58
C GLU A 12 23.04 -37.51 20.28
N GLU A 13 23.09 -38.17 19.12
CA GLU A 13 23.24 -37.54 17.80
C GLU A 13 22.19 -38.04 16.78
N PRO A 14 21.05 -37.34 16.64
CA PRO A 14 20.03 -37.67 15.65
C PRO A 14 20.46 -37.26 14.24
N ALA A 15 20.42 -38.21 13.28
CA ALA A 15 20.60 -37.90 11.87
C ALA A 15 19.29 -37.37 11.27
N TYR A 16 19.30 -36.18 10.69
CA TYR A 16 18.18 -35.59 9.95
C TYR A 16 18.68 -34.78 8.76
N ASP A 17 17.87 -34.75 7.70
CA ASP A 17 18.11 -33.94 6.50
C ASP A 17 17.03 -32.86 6.38
N ILE A 18 17.44 -31.63 6.07
CA ILE A 18 16.52 -30.51 5.79
C ILE A 18 16.47 -30.30 4.29
N TYR A 19 15.32 -30.56 3.70
CA TYR A 19 15.07 -30.26 2.30
C TYR A 19 14.28 -28.95 2.18
N PRO A 20 14.78 -27.94 1.47
CA PRO A 20 14.02 -26.73 1.21
C PRO A 20 12.85 -27.06 0.29
N LEU A 21 11.63 -27.00 0.83
CA LEU A 21 10.43 -26.98 0.02
C LEU A 21 10.20 -25.54 -0.44
N LYS A 22 10.22 -25.30 -1.75
CA LYS A 22 9.62 -24.09 -2.31
C LYS A 22 8.11 -24.19 -2.09
N SER A 23 7.64 -23.57 -1.02
CA SER A 23 6.23 -23.23 -0.91
C SER A 23 6.02 -21.97 -1.74
N ASP A 24 5.15 -22.03 -2.75
CA ASP A 24 4.67 -20.83 -3.47
C ASP A 24 3.71 -19.99 -2.61
N GLU A 25 3.41 -20.40 -1.37
CA GLU A 25 2.46 -19.74 -0.47
C GLU A 25 3.09 -18.60 0.32
N THR A 26 3.80 -17.70 -0.37
CA THR A 26 4.15 -16.42 0.24
C THR A 26 2.91 -15.52 0.22
N LEU A 27 2.20 -15.43 1.34
CA LEU A 27 0.97 -14.64 1.51
C LEU A 27 1.23 -13.15 1.81
N TYR A 28 2.46 -12.68 1.69
CA TYR A 28 2.86 -11.30 1.94
C TYR A 28 3.52 -10.67 0.71
N GLY A 29 3.26 -9.39 0.50
CA GLY A 29 3.77 -8.60 -0.61
C GLY A 29 3.83 -7.12 -0.23
N GLN A 30 4.40 -6.29 -1.11
CA GLN A 30 4.59 -4.86 -0.85
C GLN A 30 3.38 -3.99 -1.24
N GLY A 31 2.43 -4.56 -1.97
CA GLY A 31 1.20 -3.90 -2.36
C GLY A 31 0.11 -4.90 -2.66
N VAL A 32 -1.08 -4.38 -2.93
CA VAL A 32 -2.30 -5.18 -3.08
C VAL A 32 -3.04 -4.80 -4.35
N THR A 33 -3.63 -5.79 -5.01
CA THR A 33 -4.62 -5.55 -6.07
C THR A 33 -6.01 -5.91 -5.56
N GLY A 34 -6.99 -5.08 -5.87
CA GLY A 34 -8.38 -5.30 -5.47
C GLY A 34 -9.37 -4.85 -6.54
N TYR A 35 -10.65 -5.11 -6.29
CA TYR A 35 -11.75 -4.69 -7.16
C TYR A 35 -12.67 -3.74 -6.40
N LEU A 36 -13.05 -2.64 -7.03
CA LEU A 36 -14.15 -1.79 -6.54
C LEU A 36 -15.46 -2.58 -6.60
N ASN A 37 -16.40 -2.27 -5.70
CA ASN A 37 -17.71 -2.92 -5.69
C ASN A 37 -18.49 -2.67 -7.00
N SER A 38 -18.43 -1.44 -7.52
CA SER A 38 -18.99 -1.04 -8.82
C SER A 38 -17.93 -0.32 -9.64
N GLU A 39 -18.06 -0.37 -10.96
CA GLU A 39 -17.23 0.44 -11.87
C GLU A 39 -17.42 1.93 -11.57
N MET A 40 -16.36 2.72 -11.76
CA MET A 40 -16.35 4.14 -11.42
C MET A 40 -15.59 4.95 -12.47
N GLU A 41 -16.15 6.11 -12.84
CA GLU A 41 -15.50 7.07 -13.74
C GLU A 41 -14.22 7.62 -13.10
N GLU A 42 -13.18 7.86 -13.89
CA GLU A 42 -11.86 8.28 -13.38
C GLU A 42 -11.91 9.54 -12.52
N SER A 43 -12.76 10.51 -12.87
CA SER A 43 -12.93 11.74 -12.08
C SER A 43 -13.57 11.51 -10.72
N LEU A 44 -14.56 10.61 -10.65
CA LEU A 44 -15.18 10.21 -9.39
C LEU A 44 -14.21 9.35 -8.56
N PHE A 45 -13.40 8.53 -9.22
CA PHE A 45 -12.38 7.72 -8.58
C PHE A 45 -11.28 8.57 -7.95
N LEU A 46 -10.78 9.59 -8.64
CA LEU A 46 -9.83 10.55 -8.05
C LEU A 46 -10.42 11.26 -6.83
N LYS A 47 -11.68 11.68 -6.91
CA LYS A 47 -12.39 12.25 -5.75
C LYS A 47 -12.49 11.25 -4.60
N HIS A 48 -12.85 10.00 -4.90
CA HIS A 48 -12.96 8.95 -3.91
C HIS A 48 -11.63 8.68 -3.19
N ILE A 49 -10.51 8.63 -3.92
CA ILE A 49 -9.17 8.51 -3.33
C ILE A 49 -8.92 9.67 -2.37
N SER A 50 -9.22 10.90 -2.80
CA SER A 50 -8.96 12.07 -1.97
C SER A 50 -9.76 12.08 -0.67
N GLU A 51 -10.99 11.58 -0.69
CA GLU A 51 -11.83 11.42 0.49
C GLU A 51 -11.33 10.29 1.39
N CYS A 52 -10.94 9.15 0.81
CA CYS A 52 -10.45 7.99 1.56
C CYS A 52 -9.12 8.23 2.27
N LEU A 53 -8.19 8.92 1.60
CA LEU A 53 -6.86 9.21 2.15
C LEU A 53 -6.78 10.56 2.85
N ASN A 54 -7.87 11.35 2.82
CA ASN A 54 -7.92 12.71 3.36
C ASN A 54 -6.74 13.56 2.85
N CYS A 55 -6.46 13.50 1.55
CA CYS A 55 -5.36 14.22 0.92
C CYS A 55 -5.84 15.54 0.31
N ASP A 56 -5.04 16.60 0.45
CA ASP A 56 -5.38 17.93 -0.06
C ASP A 56 -5.26 18.05 -1.58
N ALA A 57 -4.40 17.24 -2.20
CA ALA A 57 -4.16 17.24 -3.64
C ALA A 57 -3.70 15.86 -4.11
N LEU A 58 -4.05 15.55 -5.36
CA LEU A 58 -3.57 14.37 -6.08
C LEU A 58 -2.80 14.84 -7.33
N ARG A 59 -1.73 14.15 -7.67
CA ARG A 59 -1.14 14.23 -9.02
C ARG A 59 -1.50 12.94 -9.74
N HIS A 60 -1.82 13.01 -11.02
CA HIS A 60 -2.19 11.83 -11.78
C HIS A 60 -1.71 11.92 -13.23
N SER A 61 -1.58 10.76 -13.88
CA SER A 61 -1.36 10.67 -15.33
C SER A 61 -2.57 11.20 -16.08
N LYS A 62 -2.44 11.34 -17.40
CA LYS A 62 -3.60 11.63 -18.24
C LYS A 62 -4.69 10.57 -18.01
N LEU A 63 -5.94 11.05 -17.96
CA LEU A 63 -7.13 10.20 -17.93
C LEU A 63 -7.15 9.29 -19.16
N THR A 64 -7.42 8.01 -18.94
CA THR A 64 -7.45 6.97 -19.98
C THR A 64 -8.78 6.95 -20.73
N GLY A 65 -9.84 7.54 -20.17
CA GLY A 65 -11.20 7.50 -20.69
C GLY A 65 -11.92 6.18 -20.45
N LYS A 66 -11.40 5.33 -19.56
CA LYS A 66 -11.97 4.01 -19.20
C LYS A 66 -12.60 4.07 -17.82
N GLN A 67 -13.49 3.12 -17.54
CA GLN A 67 -13.98 2.90 -16.18
C GLN A 67 -12.90 2.24 -15.33
N ILE A 68 -12.89 2.56 -14.03
CA ILE A 68 -12.02 1.93 -13.04
C ILE A 68 -12.78 0.81 -12.33
N LYS A 69 -12.20 -0.39 -12.30
CA LYS A 69 -12.72 -1.53 -11.56
C LYS A 69 -11.64 -2.23 -10.75
N LYS A 70 -10.52 -2.60 -11.38
CA LYS A 70 -9.38 -3.26 -10.73
C LYS A 70 -8.31 -2.22 -10.41
N VAL A 71 -7.83 -2.20 -9.18
CA VAL A 71 -6.90 -1.18 -8.70
C VAL A 71 -5.72 -1.86 -8.03
N ALA A 72 -4.50 -1.40 -8.33
CA ALA A 72 -3.30 -1.68 -7.54
C ALA A 72 -3.05 -0.54 -6.54
N VAL A 73 -2.67 -0.88 -5.32
CA VAL A 73 -2.33 0.07 -4.25
C VAL A 73 -1.01 -0.30 -3.62
N PHE A 74 -0.11 0.67 -3.53
CA PHE A 74 1.14 0.60 -2.77
C PHE A 74 1.26 1.86 -1.92
N GLY A 75 1.56 1.70 -0.63
CA GLY A 75 1.90 2.82 0.24
C GLY A 75 3.30 3.37 -0.08
N GLY A 76 3.50 4.67 0.07
CA GLY A 76 4.80 5.31 -0.13
C GLY A 76 5.29 5.28 -1.59
N SER A 77 6.60 5.24 -1.78
CA SER A 77 7.24 5.32 -3.09
C SER A 77 7.41 3.95 -3.73
N ALA A 78 6.55 3.63 -4.71
CA ALA A 78 6.55 2.32 -5.38
C ALA A 78 6.29 2.43 -6.90
N SER A 79 6.63 3.58 -7.51
CA SER A 79 6.34 3.86 -8.92
C SER A 79 7.04 2.92 -9.91
N GLU A 80 8.09 2.21 -9.49
CA GLU A 80 8.76 1.14 -10.23
C GLU A 80 7.87 -0.08 -10.51
N HIS A 81 6.81 -0.28 -9.71
CA HIS A 81 5.86 -1.37 -9.88
C HIS A 81 4.74 -1.05 -10.88
N LEU A 82 4.86 0.04 -11.65
CA LEU A 82 3.90 0.41 -12.68
C LEU A 82 3.65 -0.73 -13.68
N GLU A 83 4.71 -1.37 -14.18
CA GLU A 83 4.57 -2.48 -15.12
C GLU A 83 3.92 -3.72 -14.48
N ASP A 84 4.17 -3.98 -13.20
CA ASP A 84 3.52 -5.07 -12.48
C ASP A 84 1.99 -4.83 -12.39
N ALA A 85 1.57 -3.60 -12.08
CA ALA A 85 0.16 -3.22 -12.04
C ALA A 85 -0.51 -3.33 -13.42
N ILE A 86 0.18 -2.91 -14.49
CA ILE A 86 -0.32 -3.02 -15.85
C ILE A 86 -0.45 -4.50 -16.27
N ASN A 87 0.56 -5.32 -15.98
CA ASN A 87 0.55 -6.75 -16.29
C ASN A 87 -0.50 -7.51 -15.46
N ALA A 88 -0.80 -7.05 -14.26
CA ALA A 88 -1.92 -7.54 -13.45
C ALA A 88 -3.29 -7.14 -14.02
N GLY A 89 -3.35 -6.29 -15.07
CA GLY A 89 -4.59 -5.83 -15.69
C GLY A 89 -5.37 -4.84 -14.83
N CYS A 90 -4.68 -4.04 -14.02
CA CYS A 90 -5.31 -2.98 -13.24
C CYS A 90 -5.68 -1.78 -14.13
N ASP A 91 -6.82 -1.15 -13.83
CA ASP A 91 -7.30 0.06 -14.49
C ASP A 91 -6.66 1.32 -13.87
N ALA A 92 -6.33 1.25 -12.58
CA ALA A 92 -5.62 2.30 -11.86
C ALA A 92 -4.51 1.75 -10.95
N PHE A 93 -3.47 2.55 -10.73
CA PHE A 93 -2.40 2.29 -9.78
C PHE A 93 -2.21 3.50 -8.87
N ILE A 94 -2.34 3.30 -7.56
CA ILE A 94 -2.18 4.32 -6.53
C ILE A 94 -0.86 4.08 -5.79
N THR A 95 -0.01 5.11 -5.74
CA THR A 95 1.25 5.14 -4.98
C THR A 95 1.62 6.59 -4.67
N ALA A 96 2.88 6.88 -4.35
CA ALA A 96 3.42 8.21 -4.14
C ALA A 96 4.81 8.39 -4.75
N ASP A 97 5.35 9.62 -4.65
CA ASP A 97 6.69 10.01 -5.11
C ASP A 97 6.96 9.67 -6.59
N VAL A 98 5.92 9.77 -7.42
CA VAL A 98 6.00 9.42 -8.84
C VAL A 98 6.81 10.49 -9.58
N ARG A 99 7.75 10.01 -10.40
CA ARG A 99 8.61 10.88 -11.22
C ARG A 99 7.92 11.21 -12.55
N TYR A 100 8.32 12.33 -13.14
CA TYR A 100 7.73 12.84 -14.39
C TYR A 100 7.65 11.81 -15.51
N HIS A 101 8.75 11.09 -15.80
CA HIS A 101 8.78 10.10 -16.88
C HIS A 101 7.85 8.91 -16.60
N THR A 102 7.68 8.52 -15.34
CA THR A 102 6.76 7.43 -14.97
C THR A 102 5.31 7.80 -15.29
N PHE A 103 4.92 9.07 -15.17
CA PHE A 103 3.60 9.53 -15.64
C PHE A 103 3.45 9.40 -17.16
N GLN A 104 4.54 9.53 -17.92
CA GLN A 104 4.52 9.30 -19.37
C GLN A 104 4.43 7.80 -19.69
N ASP A 105 5.15 6.95 -18.96
CA ASP A 105 5.15 5.50 -19.19
C ASP A 105 3.77 4.85 -18.97
N ALA A 106 2.95 5.45 -18.10
CA ALA A 106 1.58 5.02 -17.84
C ALA A 106 0.60 5.32 -19.01
N GLU A 107 0.98 6.19 -19.96
CA GLU A 107 0.09 6.85 -20.92
C GLU A 107 -0.94 5.91 -21.59
N ASN A 108 -2.23 6.18 -21.35
CA ASN A 108 -3.42 5.47 -21.85
C ASN A 108 -3.49 3.96 -21.49
N ARG A 109 -2.52 3.42 -20.76
CA ARG A 109 -2.45 2.02 -20.32
C ARG A 109 -3.16 1.83 -18.99
N ILE A 110 -2.93 2.74 -18.05
CA ILE A 110 -3.45 2.71 -16.68
C ILE A 110 -3.56 4.15 -16.15
N LEU A 111 -4.52 4.41 -15.26
CA LEU A 111 -4.55 5.66 -14.49
C LEU A 111 -3.55 5.58 -13.34
N LEU A 112 -2.43 6.26 -13.46
CA LEU A 112 -1.43 6.36 -12.38
C LEU A 112 -1.76 7.55 -11.48
N VAL A 113 -1.90 7.30 -10.19
CA VAL A 113 -2.21 8.31 -9.17
C VAL A 113 -1.10 8.37 -8.15
N ASP A 114 -0.54 9.55 -7.97
CA ASP A 114 0.32 9.92 -6.86
C ASP A 114 -0.53 10.62 -5.80
N ALA A 115 -0.76 9.91 -4.70
CA ALA A 115 -1.64 10.32 -3.63
C ALA A 115 -0.90 10.86 -2.39
N GLY A 116 0.40 11.11 -2.50
CA GLY A 116 1.23 11.57 -1.39
C GLY A 116 1.77 10.44 -0.51
N HIS A 117 3.04 10.55 -0.13
CA HIS A 117 3.75 9.47 0.59
C HIS A 117 3.17 9.29 1.99
N PHE A 118 2.98 10.41 2.69
CA PHE A 118 2.45 10.40 4.06
C PHE A 118 0.99 9.88 4.07
N GLU A 119 0.16 10.41 3.19
CA GLU A 119 -1.27 10.13 3.11
C GLU A 119 -1.55 8.65 2.80
N THR A 120 -0.69 8.01 2.00
CA THR A 120 -0.82 6.58 1.67
C THR A 120 -0.32 5.64 2.78
N GLU A 121 0.54 6.11 3.69
CA GLU A 121 1.08 5.29 4.80
C GLU A 121 0.30 5.46 6.11
N VAL A 122 -0.27 6.65 6.38
CA VAL A 122 -1.02 6.93 7.62
C VAL A 122 -2.09 5.88 7.96
N PRO A 123 -2.87 5.32 7.03
CA PRO A 123 -3.88 4.31 7.34
C PRO A 123 -3.33 3.09 8.10
N VAL A 124 -2.04 2.74 7.90
CA VAL A 124 -1.42 1.60 8.58
C VAL A 124 -1.29 1.80 10.09
N LEU A 125 -1.25 3.06 10.56
CA LEU A 125 -0.97 3.37 11.96
C LEU A 125 -2.07 2.85 12.90
N GLU A 126 -3.34 2.95 12.51
CA GLU A 126 -4.45 2.41 13.31
C GLU A 126 -4.42 0.88 13.36
N GLU A 127 -4.16 0.22 12.23
CA GLU A 127 -4.01 -1.24 12.18
C GLU A 127 -2.83 -1.73 13.03
N MET A 128 -1.69 -1.03 12.97
CA MET A 128 -0.52 -1.34 13.81
C MET A 128 -0.82 -1.17 15.30
N LYS A 129 -1.51 -0.10 15.68
CA LYS A 129 -1.91 0.15 17.08
C LYS A 129 -2.83 -0.95 17.58
N ASP A 130 -3.83 -1.36 16.81
CA ASP A 130 -4.74 -2.43 17.20
C ASP A 130 -4.02 -3.78 17.28
N GLY A 131 -3.15 -4.09 16.32
CA GLY A 131 -2.29 -5.28 16.36
C GLY A 131 -1.39 -5.33 17.59
N LEU A 132 -0.73 -4.21 17.93
CA LEU A 132 0.12 -4.12 19.12
C LEU A 132 -0.66 -4.25 20.42
N LYS A 133 -1.87 -3.65 20.51
CA LYS A 133 -2.75 -3.82 21.67
C LYS A 133 -3.13 -5.28 21.89
N ILE A 134 -3.49 -5.99 20.82
CA ILE A 134 -3.81 -7.43 20.88
C ILE A 134 -2.57 -8.21 21.35
N PHE A 135 -1.39 -7.90 20.81
CA PHE A 135 -0.14 -8.55 21.18
C PHE A 135 0.19 -8.38 22.67
N PHE A 136 0.11 -7.16 23.21
CA PHE A 136 0.39 -6.90 24.63
C PHE A 136 -0.66 -7.55 25.55
N ALA A 137 -1.95 -7.43 25.21
CA ALA A 137 -3.03 -8.06 25.98
C ALA A 137 -2.88 -9.59 26.04
N GLY A 138 -2.51 -10.24 24.92
CA GLY A 138 -2.27 -11.67 24.84
C GLY A 138 -1.11 -12.17 25.71
N ASN A 139 -0.16 -11.30 26.02
CA ASN A 139 0.98 -11.59 26.90
C ASN A 139 0.75 -11.18 28.37
N GLY A 140 -0.45 -10.68 28.71
CA GLY A 140 -0.75 -10.16 30.06
C GLY A 140 -0.03 -8.86 30.40
N ASP A 141 0.52 -8.17 29.39
CA ASP A 141 1.22 -6.89 29.52
C ASP A 141 0.19 -5.74 29.56
N LYS A 142 0.48 -4.70 30.36
CA LYS A 142 -0.35 -3.51 30.52
C LYS A 142 0.17 -2.30 29.72
N THR A 143 1.10 -2.53 28.82
CA THR A 143 1.66 -1.50 27.95
C THR A 143 0.57 -0.80 27.16
N GLU A 144 0.56 0.53 27.24
CA GLU A 144 -0.35 1.37 26.50
C GLU A 144 0.26 1.74 25.14
N VAL A 145 -0.56 1.73 24.09
CA VAL A 145 -0.13 2.01 22.71
C VAL A 145 -0.90 3.21 22.18
N TYR A 146 -0.16 4.21 21.72
CA TYR A 146 -0.68 5.47 21.20
C TYR A 146 -0.11 5.73 19.80
N ILE A 147 -0.90 6.38 18.95
CA ILE A 147 -0.42 6.98 17.70
C ILE A 147 -0.04 8.42 18.01
N PHE A 148 1.09 8.86 17.48
CA PHE A 148 1.52 10.25 17.58
C PHE A 148 0.52 11.15 16.84
N ASP A 149 0.02 12.18 17.51
CA ASP A 149 -1.04 13.07 17.02
C ASP A 149 -0.53 14.37 16.36
N GLY A 150 0.78 14.55 16.28
CA GLY A 150 1.39 15.67 15.56
C GLY A 150 1.48 15.44 14.06
N VAL A 151 1.47 16.52 13.28
CA VAL A 151 1.69 16.48 11.83
C VAL A 151 3.17 16.30 11.56
N SER A 152 3.56 15.17 10.97
CA SER A 152 4.93 14.89 10.52
C SER A 152 5.12 15.02 9.01
N ASN A 153 4.05 15.34 8.27
CA ASN A 153 4.13 15.53 6.82
C ASN A 153 4.95 16.81 6.49
N PRO A 154 6.10 16.69 5.81
CA PRO A 154 6.91 17.85 5.43
C PRO A 154 6.36 18.57 4.19
N VAL A 155 5.45 17.92 3.43
CA VAL A 155 4.90 18.44 2.18
C VAL A 155 3.77 19.40 2.49
N ASN A 156 3.82 20.59 1.88
CA ASN A 156 2.79 21.61 2.00
C ASN A 156 2.21 21.90 0.62
N TYR A 157 0.89 21.95 0.51
CA TYR A 157 0.18 22.22 -0.73
C TYR A 157 -0.21 23.70 -0.83
N TYR A 158 -0.02 24.28 -2.02
CA TYR A 158 -0.46 25.64 -2.31
C TYR A 158 -1.60 25.59 -3.33
N SER A 159 -2.78 26.11 -2.97
CA SER A 159 -3.94 26.19 -3.86
C SER A 159 -4.10 27.61 -4.43
N TYR A 160 -4.30 27.71 -5.74
CA TYR A 160 -4.43 28.97 -6.50
C TYR A 160 -5.89 29.39 -6.78
N LEU A 161 -6.90 28.79 -6.15
CA LEU A 161 -8.32 28.97 -6.49
C LEU A 161 -8.92 30.38 -6.24
N GLU A 162 -8.11 31.44 -6.15
CA GLU A 162 -8.54 32.85 -6.15
C GLU A 162 -7.91 33.71 -7.27
N ARG A 163 -7.55 33.14 -8.43
CA ARG A 163 -7.26 33.96 -9.62
C ARG A 163 -8.25 33.67 -10.74
N SER A 164 -9.24 34.55 -10.83
CA SER A 164 -10.10 34.70 -12.01
C SER A 164 -9.23 34.90 -13.26
N PRO A 165 -9.49 34.20 -14.39
CA PRO A 165 -8.68 34.33 -15.58
C PRO A 165 -8.89 35.72 -16.21
N HIS A 166 -7.79 36.42 -16.48
CA HIS A 166 -7.73 37.52 -17.44
C HIS A 166 -7.62 36.97 -18.86
#